data_AF-A0A7X7MKJ2-F1
#
_entry.id   AF-A0A7X7MKJ2-F1
#
_cell.length_a   1.000
_cell.length_b   1.000
_cell.length_c   1.000
_cell.angle_alpha   90.00
_cell.angle_beta   90.00
_cell.angle_gamma   90.00
#
_symmetry.space_group_name_H-M   'P 1'
#
loop_
_entity.id
_entity.type
_entity.pdbx_description
1 polymer ?
#
loop_
_entity_poly.entity_id
_entity_poly.type
_entity_poly.pdbx_seq_one_letter_code
_entity_poly.pdbx_strand_id
1 'polypeptide(L)'
;TSATAICLQATGSNAVEFERLFPFAEFGQAKWGSREAFQAVKNEIMRTGSYSQLDQAHGSLALALAIPDNYALGCRVETGQQGLQTQLLAAARVFRQTLLAG
;
A
#
# COMPACT_ATOMS: atom_id res chain seq x y z
N THR A 1 4.82 2.67 -9.33
CA THR A 1 3.83 3.03 -8.27
C THR A 1 4.41 2.85 -6.88
N SER A 2 4.21 3.84 -6.00
CA SER A 2 4.59 3.78 -4.57
C SER A 2 3.58 2.95 -3.74
N ALA A 3 3.93 2.63 -2.49
CA ALA A 3 3.02 1.94 -1.56
C ALA A 3 1.73 2.74 -1.30
N THR A 4 1.82 4.07 -1.18
CA THR A 4 0.65 4.93 -0.97
C THR A 4 -0.23 5.02 -2.20
N ALA A 5 0.36 5.15 -3.39
CA ALA A 5 -0.40 5.24 -4.63
C ALA A 5 -1.24 3.98 -4.88
N ILE A 6 -0.70 2.78 -4.60
CA ILE A 6 -1.49 1.55 -4.75
C ILE A 6 -2.62 1.45 -3.72
N CYS A 7 -2.44 1.97 -2.50
CA CYS A 7 -3.53 2.07 -1.53
C CYS A 7 -4.65 3.01 -2.00
N LEU A 8 -4.30 4.18 -2.54
CA LEU A 8 -5.27 5.13 -3.09
C LEU A 8 -6.02 4.54 -4.30
N GLN A 9 -5.31 3.87 -5.20
CA GLN A 9 -5.91 3.15 -6.34
C GLN A 9 -6.84 2.01 -5.90
N ALA A 10 -6.58 1.40 -4.74
CA ALA A 10 -7.38 0.28 -4.24
C ALA A 10 -8.60 0.73 -3.43
N THR A 11 -8.50 1.83 -2.67
CA THR A 11 -9.47 2.16 -1.61
C THR A 11 -9.99 3.58 -1.63
N GLY A 12 -9.37 4.48 -2.39
CA GLY A 12 -9.81 5.86 -2.50
C GLY A 12 -11.23 5.95 -3.06
N SER A 13 -12.03 6.86 -2.54
CA SER A 13 -13.36 7.16 -3.09
C SER A 13 -13.27 7.68 -4.53
N ASN A 14 -12.13 8.31 -4.88
CA ASN A 14 -11.77 8.74 -6.23
C ASN A 14 -10.82 7.76 -6.96
N ALA A 15 -10.79 6.48 -6.57
CA ALA A 15 -9.85 5.50 -7.13
C ALA A 15 -9.90 5.40 -8.66
N VAL A 16 -11.10 5.55 -9.26
CA VAL A 16 -11.28 5.52 -10.71
C VAL A 16 -10.62 6.72 -11.38
N GLU A 17 -10.86 7.93 -10.88
CA GLU A 17 -10.20 9.14 -11.37
C GLU A 17 -8.68 9.08 -11.15
N PHE A 18 -8.26 8.58 -9.99
CA PHE A 18 -6.85 8.43 -9.66
C PHE A 18 -6.15 7.45 -10.61
N GLU A 19 -6.77 6.32 -10.95
CA GLU A 19 -6.19 5.36 -11.91
C GLU A 19 -6.15 5.90 -13.34
N ARG A 20 -7.03 6.83 -13.72
CA ARG A 20 -6.92 7.54 -15.01
C ARG A 20 -5.69 8.44 -15.07
N LEU A 21 -5.36 9.11 -13.96
CA LEU A 21 -4.17 9.95 -13.85
C LEU A 21 -2.88 9.12 -13.72
N PHE A 22 -2.99 7.93 -13.14
CA PHE A 22 -1.87 7.02 -12.90
C PHE A 22 -2.15 5.63 -13.49
N PRO A 23 -2.19 5.50 -14.83
CA PRO A 23 -2.57 4.26 -15.49
C PRO A 23 -1.58 3.13 -15.25
N PHE A 24 -2.11 1.90 -15.18
CA PHE A 24 -1.30 0.69 -14.96
C PHE A 24 -0.14 0.54 -15.96
N ALA A 25 -0.36 0.83 -17.25
CA ALA A 25 0.66 0.65 -18.29
C ALA A 25 1.94 1.46 -18.00
N GLU A 26 1.79 2.67 -17.46
CA GLU A 26 2.91 3.57 -17.18
C GLU A 26 3.47 3.37 -15.78
N PHE A 27 2.60 3.21 -14.77
CA PHE A 27 3.03 3.24 -13.38
C PHE A 27 3.13 1.85 -12.72
N GLY A 28 2.39 0.87 -13.23
CA GLY A 28 2.25 -0.44 -12.62
C GLY A 28 2.93 -1.60 -13.35
N GLN A 29 3.02 -1.55 -14.67
CA GLN A 29 3.49 -2.70 -15.48
C GLN A 29 4.88 -3.17 -15.08
N ALA A 30 5.84 -2.25 -14.92
CA ALA A 30 7.21 -2.59 -14.54
C ALA A 30 7.30 -3.29 -13.15
N LYS A 31 6.32 -3.07 -12.28
CA LYS A 31 6.32 -3.60 -10.90
C LYS A 31 5.55 -4.90 -10.76
N TRP A 32 4.39 -5.01 -11.40
CA TRP A 32 3.48 -6.16 -11.22
C TRP A 32 3.38 -7.08 -12.44
N GLY A 33 3.95 -6.69 -13.59
CA GLY A 33 3.99 -7.49 -14.81
C GLY A 33 2.66 -7.54 -15.57
N SER A 34 1.55 -7.80 -14.89
CA SER A 34 0.22 -7.94 -15.50
C SER A 34 -0.88 -7.21 -14.74
N ARG A 35 -2.01 -6.97 -15.42
CA ARG A 35 -3.20 -6.34 -14.81
C ARG A 35 -3.83 -7.23 -13.75
N GLU A 36 -3.78 -8.54 -13.93
CA GLU A 36 -4.31 -9.53 -12.99
C GLU A 36 -3.51 -9.50 -11.68
N ALA A 37 -2.18 -9.48 -11.75
CA ALA A 37 -1.32 -9.36 -10.57
C ALA A 37 -1.54 -8.02 -9.85
N PHE A 38 -1.68 -6.93 -10.61
CA PHE A 38 -2.00 -5.61 -10.06
C PHE A 38 -3.36 -5.61 -9.35
N GLN A 39 -4.39 -6.19 -9.96
CA GLN A 39 -5.72 -6.27 -9.38
C GLN A 39 -5.76 -7.17 -8.14
N ALA A 40 -5.01 -8.28 -8.12
CA ALA A 40 -4.88 -9.14 -6.94
C ALA A 40 -4.31 -8.36 -5.74
N VAL A 41 -3.30 -7.51 -5.97
CA VAL A 41 -2.75 -6.63 -4.92
C VAL A 41 -3.80 -5.62 -4.45
N LYS A 42 -4.55 -4.99 -5.35
CA LYS A 42 -5.64 -4.06 -4.98
C LYS A 42 -6.70 -4.76 -4.13
N ASN A 43 -7.11 -5.97 -4.52
CA ASN A 43 -8.09 -6.76 -3.77
C ASN A 43 -7.60 -7.09 -2.35
N GLU A 44 -6.33 -7.44 -2.21
CA GLU A 44 -5.74 -7.70 -0.89
C GLU A 44 -5.70 -6.45 -0.01
N ILE A 45 -5.42 -5.28 -0.60
CA ILE A 45 -5.46 -4.00 0.13
C ILE A 45 -6.90 -3.66 0.55
N MET A 46 -7.90 -3.86 -0.32
CA MET A 46 -9.31 -3.65 0.04
C MET A 46 -9.73 -4.56 1.20
N ARG A 47 -9.22 -5.80 1.24
CA ARG A 47 -9.51 -6.77 2.30
C ARG A 47 -8.81 -6.46 3.62
N THR A 48 -7.55 -6.01 3.57
CA THR A 48 -6.70 -5.87 4.78
C THR A 48 -6.55 -4.43 5.26
N GLY A 49 -6.83 -3.46 4.39
CA GLY A 49 -6.60 -2.03 4.63
C GLY A 49 -5.12 -1.61 4.57
N SER A 50 -4.22 -2.46 4.07
CA SER A 50 -2.78 -2.16 4.06
C SER A 50 -2.03 -2.81 2.90
N TYR A 51 -0.89 -2.22 2.53
CA TYR A 51 0.09 -2.77 1.59
C TYR A 51 1.47 -2.80 2.23
N SER A 52 2.23 -3.89 2.08
CA SER A 52 3.64 -3.92 2.45
C SER A 52 4.48 -4.63 1.41
N GLN A 53 5.70 -4.15 1.19
CA GLN A 53 6.69 -4.77 0.32
C GLN A 53 8.08 -4.67 0.96
N LEU A 54 8.71 -5.84 1.14
CA LEU A 54 10.11 -5.94 1.52
C LEU A 54 10.98 -6.01 0.26
N ASP A 55 11.95 -5.11 0.16
CA ASP A 55 13.04 -5.16 -0.79
C ASP A 55 14.27 -5.73 -0.09
N GLN A 56 14.55 -7.02 -0.33
CA GLN A 56 15.69 -7.71 0.28
C GLN A 56 17.03 -7.26 -0.30
N ALA A 57 17.06 -6.80 -1.55
CA ALA A 57 18.30 -6.40 -2.21
C ALA A 57 18.85 -5.10 -1.61
N HIS A 58 17.95 -4.18 -1.25
CA HIS A 58 18.32 -2.89 -0.65
C HIS A 58 18.03 -2.81 0.85
N GLY A 59 17.56 -3.91 1.46
CA GLY A 59 17.19 -3.96 2.87
C GLY A 59 16.21 -2.86 3.24
N SER A 60 15.10 -2.72 2.52
CA SER A 60 14.09 -1.69 2.83
C SER A 60 12.67 -2.25 2.85
N LEU A 61 11.82 -1.69 3.69
CA LEU A 61 10.41 -2.02 3.79
C LEU A 61 9.60 -0.78 3.40
N ALA A 62 8.74 -0.93 2.41
CA ALA A 62 7.67 0.02 2.13
C ALA A 62 6.36 -0.49 2.71
N LEU A 63 5.66 0.35 3.46
CA LEU A 63 4.36 0.08 4.05
C LEU A 63 3.40 1.22 3.70
N ALA A 64 2.14 0.92 3.44
CA ALA A 64 1.08 1.91 3.39
C ALA A 64 -0.21 1.40 4.01
N LEU A 65 -0.96 2.32 4.61
CA LEU A 65 -2.29 2.09 5.16
C LEU A 65 -3.32 2.86 4.36
N ALA A 66 -4.44 2.22 4.09
CA ALA A 66 -5.64 2.89 3.62
C ALA A 66 -6.35 3.56 4.79
N ILE A 67 -6.57 4.87 4.65
CA ILE A 67 -7.38 5.70 5.55
C ILE A 67 -8.68 6.04 4.80
N PRO A 68 -9.82 6.25 5.49
CA PRO A 68 -11.08 6.63 4.84
C PRO A 68 -10.97 7.77 3.81
N ASP A 69 -11.96 7.84 2.93
CA ASP A 69 -12.08 8.79 1.83
C ASP A 69 -10.97 8.65 0.78
N ASN A 70 -9.98 9.54 0.76
CA ASN A 70 -8.94 9.63 -0.26
C ASN A 70 -7.53 9.76 0.36
N TYR A 71 -7.33 9.18 1.54
CA TYR A 71 -6.07 9.29 2.28
C TYR A 71 -5.32 7.96 2.35
N ALA A 72 -3.99 8.05 2.33
CA ALA A 72 -3.13 6.91 2.62
C ALA A 72 -1.89 7.38 3.39
N LEU A 73 -1.52 6.64 4.44
CA LEU A 73 -0.29 6.90 5.19
C LEU A 73 0.80 5.93 4.75
N GLY A 74 1.88 6.45 4.19
CA GLY A 74 3.02 5.67 3.74
C GLY A 74 4.20 5.79 4.69
N CYS A 75 4.94 4.69 4.85
CA CYS A 75 6.21 4.67 5.54
C CYS A 75 7.22 3.84 4.72
N ARG A 76 8.46 4.32 4.64
CA ARG A 76 9.58 3.53 4.14
C ARG A 76 10.66 3.54 5.21
N VAL A 77 11.13 2.36 5.57
CA VAL A 77 12.22 2.18 6.54
C VAL A 77 13.30 1.29 5.97
N GLU A 78 14.53 1.52 6.38
CA GLU A 78 15.64 0.60 6.14
C GLU A 78 15.55 -0.54 7.16
N THR A 79 15.48 -1.78 6.68
CA THR A 79 15.40 -2.98 7.51
C THR A 79 16.80 -3.44 7.88
N GLY A 80 17.40 -2.76 8.85
CA GLY A 80 18.61 -3.23 9.52
C GLY A 80 18.35 -4.26 10.63
N GLN A 81 17.09 -4.45 11.03
CA GLN A 81 16.70 -5.27 12.18
C GLN A 81 15.62 -6.31 11.82
N GLN A 82 15.85 -7.55 12.27
CA GLN A 82 14.87 -8.64 12.15
C GLN A 82 13.59 -8.31 12.95
N GLY A 83 12.43 -8.65 12.40
CA GLY A 83 11.13 -8.46 13.06
C GLY A 83 10.52 -7.05 12.97
N LEU A 84 11.25 -6.05 12.48
CA LEU A 84 10.76 -4.68 12.31
C LEU A 84 9.50 -4.60 11.43
N GLN A 85 9.43 -5.41 10.37
CA GLN A 85 8.26 -5.48 9.49
C GLN A 85 6.99 -5.86 10.24
N THR A 86 7.05 -6.90 11.07
CA THR A 86 5.90 -7.38 11.83
C THR A 86 5.43 -6.34 12.84
N GLN A 87 6.37 -5.66 13.52
CA GLN A 87 6.06 -4.60 14.47
C GLN A 87 5.40 -3.39 13.79
N LEU A 88 5.94 -2.95 12.65
CA LEU A 88 5.37 -1.85 11.88
C LEU A 88 3.98 -2.18 11.34
N LEU A 89 3.77 -3.40 10.83
CA LEU A 89 2.45 -3.86 10.40
C LEU A 89 1.45 -3.90 11.55
N ALA A 90 1.87 -4.36 12.74
CA ALA A 90 1.01 -4.37 13.93
C ALA A 90 0.63 -2.96 14.37
N ALA A 91 1.61 -2.05 14.50
CA ALA A 91 1.37 -0.66 14.87
C ALA A 91 0.47 0.06 13.85
N ALA A 92 0.69 -0.20 12.57
CA ALA A 92 -0.09 0.34 11.47
C ALA A 92 -1.57 -0.11 11.54
N ARG A 93 -1.82 -1.38 11.86
CA ARG A 93 -3.18 -1.89 12.06
C ARG A 93 -3.88 -1.22 13.24
N VAL A 94 -3.19 -1.08 14.38
CA VAL A 94 -3.74 -0.41 15.57
C VAL A 94 -4.10 1.04 15.24
N PHE A 95 -3.19 1.77 14.61
CA PHE A 95 -3.43 3.17 14.22
C PHE A 95 -4.64 3.32 13.30
N ARG A 96 -4.78 2.44 12.30
CA ARG A 96 -5.95 2.43 11.41
C ARG A 96 -7.25 2.17 12.18
N GLN A 97 -7.25 1.24 13.13
CA GLN A 97 -8.43 0.97 13.95
C GLN A 97 -8.83 2.19 14.78
N THR A 98 -7.86 2.91 15.35
CA THR A 98 -8.10 4.16 16.07
C THR A 98 -8.75 5.22 15.17
N LEU A 99 -8.26 5.37 13.93
CA LEU A 99 -8.83 6.32 12.97
C LEU A 99 -10.26 5.98 12.54
N LEU A 100 -10.63 4.69 12.54
CA LEU A 100 -11.98 4.25 12.17
C LEU A 100 -12.98 4.29 13.34
N ALA A 101 -12.50 4.43 14.57
CA ALA A 101 -13.32 4.46 15.77
C ALA A 101 -13.72 5.89 16.20
N GLY A 102 -13.04 6.91 15.68
CA GLY A 102 -13.38 8.33 15.88
C GLY A 102 -14.28 8.84 14.77
#